data_AF-A0A0D0CK21-F1
#
_entry.id   AF-A0A0D0CK21-F1
#
_cell.length_a   1.000
_cell.length_b   1.000
_cell.length_c   1.000
_cell.angle_alpha   90.00
_cell.angle_beta   90.00
_cell.angle_gamma   90.00
#
_symmetry.space_group_name_H-M   'P 1'
#
loop_
_entity.id
_entity.type
_entity.pdbx_description
1 polymer ?
#
loop_
_entity_poly.entity_id
_entity_poly.type
_entity_poly.pdbx_seq_one_letter_code
_entity_poly.pdbx_strand_id
1 'polypeptide(L)'
;VKCHLKPLAIAASATQSDYTRLDVVLIMLVTLYHKFSCPDLDQTVAKAVLCSLEKRWAKADCPVFILAVVLHPFLQLSCFSPQNPYRQFSTLWALVQSTYHRIALVEPNNNFCKAFHSYVSNTGEWSDEGMSLRGHKEQAKKEKKPVNLLQIWRELDFITVGLIPTLNGTSGLIHLALTLLSVVPNSAATERVFSQFGIIHSCLRNRLSLEKVCKQALIRSNMIAQYSSIHHVKRKFMEPDSDKESATQSSSLSLTTASQVTSASSSSS
;
A
#
# COMPACT_ATOMS: atom_id res chain seq x y z
N VAL A 1 -5.23 16.79 22.04
CA VAL A 1 -4.02 16.30 21.32
C VAL A 1 -4.25 14.99 20.54
N LYS A 2 -4.62 13.87 21.19
CA LYS A 2 -4.76 12.55 20.52
C LYS A 2 -5.75 12.53 19.34
N CYS A 3 -6.86 13.28 19.44
CA CYS A 3 -7.88 13.38 18.39
C CYS A 3 -7.40 14.09 17.11
N HIS A 4 -6.42 14.98 17.21
CA HIS A 4 -5.84 15.70 16.06
C HIS A 4 -4.64 14.95 15.46
N LEU A 5 -3.78 14.36 16.31
CA LEU A 5 -2.55 13.71 15.84
C LEU A 5 -2.78 12.31 15.30
N LYS A 6 -3.72 11.53 15.87
CA LYS A 6 -4.00 10.17 15.40
C LYS A 6 -4.33 10.09 13.89
N PRO A 7 -5.26 10.89 13.33
CA PRO A 7 -5.54 10.81 11.90
C PRO A 7 -4.33 11.19 11.04
N LEU A 8 -3.53 12.17 11.47
CA LEU A 8 -2.30 12.55 10.77
C LEU A 8 -1.24 11.46 10.82
N ALA A 9 -1.09 10.76 11.95
CA ALA A 9 -0.16 9.64 12.08
C ALA A 9 -0.56 8.45 11.19
N ILE A 10 -1.86 8.15 11.09
CA ILE A 10 -2.37 7.12 10.17
C ILE A 10 -2.09 7.52 8.73
N ALA A 11 -2.37 8.77 8.34
CA ALA A 11 -2.11 9.26 7.00
C ALA A 11 -0.61 9.22 6.66
N ALA A 12 0.26 9.64 7.58
CA ALA A 12 1.71 9.57 7.40
C ALA A 12 2.18 8.13 7.21
N SER A 13 1.73 7.21 8.06
CA SER A 13 2.07 5.78 7.92
C SER A 13 1.60 5.20 6.59
N ALA A 14 0.38 5.55 6.14
CA ALA A 14 -0.17 5.06 4.88
C ALA A 14 0.57 5.62 3.66
N THR A 15 0.93 6.92 3.70
CA THR A 15 1.60 7.61 2.58
C THR A 15 3.12 7.36 2.51
N GLN A 16 3.73 6.87 3.59
CA GLN A 16 5.14 6.47 3.64
C GLN A 16 5.37 4.96 3.43
N SER A 17 4.29 4.20 3.22
CA SER A 17 4.37 2.76 2.96
C SER A 17 5.07 2.46 1.63
N ASP A 18 5.77 1.32 1.54
CA ASP A 18 6.35 0.82 0.28
C ASP A 18 5.28 0.54 -0.78
N TYR A 19 4.05 0.27 -0.34
CA TYR A 19 2.90 -0.03 -1.20
C TYR A 19 2.00 1.20 -1.39
N THR A 20 2.49 2.41 -1.09
CA THR A 20 1.73 3.63 -1.32
C THR A 20 1.53 3.81 -2.81
N ARG A 21 0.29 4.12 -3.19
CA ARG A 21 -0.09 4.47 -4.57
C ARG A 21 -0.79 5.82 -4.60
N LEU A 22 -0.95 6.38 -5.79
CA LEU A 22 -1.63 7.66 -6.00
C LEU A 22 -3.07 7.67 -5.43
N ASP A 23 -3.83 6.60 -5.64
CA ASP A 23 -5.20 6.47 -5.11
C ASP A 23 -5.22 6.47 -3.57
N VAL A 24 -4.28 5.75 -2.93
CA VAL A 24 -4.14 5.73 -1.46
C VAL A 24 -3.86 7.14 -0.92
N VAL A 25 -2.99 7.90 -1.59
CA VAL A 25 -2.71 9.30 -1.19
C VAL A 25 -3.96 10.15 -1.28
N LEU A 26 -4.71 10.08 -2.39
CA LEU A 26 -5.92 10.89 -2.55
C LEU A 26 -7.00 10.52 -1.53
N ILE A 27 -7.22 9.21 -1.31
CA ILE A 27 -8.16 8.73 -0.28
C ILE A 27 -7.75 9.23 1.10
N MET A 28 -6.45 9.23 1.42
CA MET A 28 -5.97 9.75 2.69
C MET A 28 -6.17 11.26 2.83
N LEU A 29 -5.92 12.04 1.77
CA LEU A 29 -6.19 13.49 1.77
C LEU A 29 -7.68 13.78 2.00
N VAL A 30 -8.57 13.08 1.30
CA VAL A 30 -10.03 13.21 1.46
C VAL A 30 -10.48 12.81 2.87
N THR A 31 -9.93 11.71 3.39
CA THR A 31 -10.24 11.24 4.76
C THR A 31 -9.82 12.27 5.81
N LEU A 32 -8.63 12.86 5.66
CA LEU A 32 -8.18 13.94 6.53
C LEU A 32 -9.09 15.16 6.40
N TYR A 33 -9.42 15.57 5.18
CA TYR A 33 -10.31 16.70 4.94
C TYR A 33 -11.64 16.52 5.68
N HIS A 34 -12.35 15.40 5.44
CA HIS A 34 -13.60 15.10 6.14
C HIS A 34 -13.44 15.09 7.67
N LYS A 35 -12.35 14.50 8.18
CA LYS A 35 -12.13 14.45 9.62
C LYS A 35 -11.97 15.85 10.22
N PHE A 36 -11.22 16.73 9.55
CA PHE A 36 -10.98 18.09 10.02
C PHE A 36 -12.08 19.09 9.64
N SER A 37 -13.03 18.73 8.78
CA SER A 37 -14.28 19.49 8.57
C SER A 37 -15.32 19.29 9.69
N CYS A 38 -15.09 18.36 10.61
CA CYS A 38 -16.02 18.05 11.70
C CYS A 38 -16.03 19.18 12.75
N PRO A 39 -17.22 19.66 13.18
CA PRO A 39 -17.33 20.79 14.12
C PRO A 39 -16.79 20.47 15.52
N ASP A 40 -16.68 19.19 15.89
CA ASP A 40 -16.27 18.72 17.22
C ASP A 40 -14.76 18.91 17.52
N LEU A 41 -13.97 19.31 16.50
CA LEU A 41 -12.55 19.56 16.65
C LEU A 41 -12.27 21.03 16.97
N ASP A 42 -11.14 21.29 17.62
CA ASP A 42 -10.60 22.64 17.77
C ASP A 42 -10.53 23.32 16.39
N GLN A 43 -11.33 24.38 16.23
CA GLN A 43 -11.54 25.06 14.96
C GLN A 43 -10.29 25.79 14.48
N THR A 44 -9.43 26.24 15.39
CA THR A 44 -8.17 26.90 15.02
C THR A 44 -7.23 25.89 14.36
N VAL A 45 -7.08 24.72 14.99
CA VAL A 45 -6.24 23.63 14.47
C VAL A 45 -6.85 23.06 13.19
N ALA A 46 -8.15 22.81 13.17
CA ALA A 46 -8.86 22.28 12.01
C ALA A 46 -8.70 23.19 10.78
N LYS A 47 -8.92 24.50 10.94
CA LYS A 47 -8.72 25.47 9.87
C LYS A 47 -7.29 25.49 9.35
N ALA A 48 -6.30 25.47 10.24
CA ALA A 48 -4.89 25.44 9.84
C ALA A 48 -4.54 24.17 9.03
N VAL A 49 -5.07 23.01 9.45
CA VAL A 49 -4.87 21.73 8.73
C VAL A 49 -5.56 21.77 7.38
N LEU A 50 -6.83 22.19 7.30
CA LEU A 50 -7.57 22.31 6.04
C LEU A 50 -6.87 23.24 5.06
N CYS A 51 -6.41 24.42 5.50
CA CYS A 51 -5.61 25.33 4.66
C CYS A 51 -4.31 24.67 4.17
N SER A 52 -3.66 23.86 5.00
CA SER A 52 -2.46 23.12 4.61
C SER A 52 -2.74 22.03 3.57
N LEU A 53 -3.86 21.33 3.70
CA LEU A 53 -4.29 20.30 2.74
C LEU A 53 -4.63 20.93 1.39
N GLU A 54 -5.46 21.98 1.37
CA GLU A 54 -5.84 22.70 0.16
C GLU A 54 -4.60 23.28 -0.56
N LYS A 55 -3.69 23.91 0.18
CA LYS A 55 -2.45 24.43 -0.38
C LYS A 55 -1.57 23.34 -1.03
N ARG A 56 -1.56 22.14 -0.46
CA ARG A 56 -0.81 21.00 -1.02
C ARG A 56 -1.52 20.42 -2.23
N TRP A 57 -2.83 20.28 -2.18
CA TRP A 57 -3.64 19.81 -3.29
C TRP A 57 -3.52 20.75 -4.50
N ALA A 58 -3.61 22.07 -4.31
CA ALA A 58 -3.45 23.05 -5.38
C ALA A 58 -2.07 23.02 -6.08
N LYS A 59 -1.03 22.48 -5.43
CA LYS A 59 0.30 22.29 -6.01
C LYS A 59 0.54 20.91 -6.61
N ALA A 60 -0.33 19.95 -6.32
CA ALA A 60 -0.20 18.59 -6.80
C ALA A 60 -0.63 18.50 -8.26
N ASP A 61 -0.13 17.49 -8.97
CA ASP A 61 -0.62 17.13 -10.29
C ASP A 61 -1.98 16.40 -10.16
N CYS A 62 -3.02 17.14 -9.78
CA CYS A 62 -4.35 16.61 -9.46
C CYS A 62 -4.90 15.60 -10.50
N PRO A 63 -4.75 15.80 -11.83
CA PRO A 63 -5.23 14.85 -12.83
C PRO A 63 -4.80 13.40 -12.59
N VAL A 64 -3.53 13.15 -12.25
CA VAL A 64 -3.05 11.77 -12.06
C VAL A 64 -3.62 11.11 -10.82
N PHE A 65 -3.85 11.87 -9.74
CA PHE A 65 -4.47 11.36 -8.52
C PHE A 65 -5.95 11.02 -8.75
N ILE A 66 -6.67 11.90 -9.46
CA ILE A 66 -8.08 11.68 -9.81
C ILE A 66 -8.20 10.44 -10.70
N LEU A 67 -7.38 10.34 -11.75
CA LEU A 67 -7.40 9.19 -12.65
C LEU A 67 -7.00 7.88 -11.96
N ALA A 68 -6.05 7.91 -11.02
CA ALA A 68 -5.71 6.71 -10.24
C ALA A 68 -6.90 6.17 -9.43
N VAL A 69 -7.75 7.05 -8.89
CA VAL A 69 -8.98 6.63 -8.20
C VAL A 69 -10.04 6.16 -9.18
N VAL A 70 -10.24 6.84 -10.31
CA VAL A 70 -11.18 6.41 -11.35
C VAL A 70 -10.81 5.04 -11.92
N LEU A 71 -9.52 4.79 -12.15
CA LEU A 71 -8.98 3.52 -12.64
C LEU A 71 -8.84 2.45 -11.55
N HIS A 72 -9.28 2.73 -10.32
CA HIS A 72 -9.37 1.72 -9.27
C HIS A 72 -10.65 0.90 -9.45
N PRO A 73 -10.58 -0.42 -9.75
CA PRO A 73 -11.76 -1.20 -10.13
C PRO A 73 -12.87 -1.25 -9.08
N PHE A 74 -12.52 -1.16 -7.79
CA PHE A 74 -13.49 -1.15 -6.70
C PHE A 74 -14.04 0.24 -6.33
N LEU A 75 -13.50 1.32 -6.88
CA LEU A 75 -13.93 2.69 -6.57
C LEU A 75 -14.62 3.32 -7.76
N GLN A 76 -13.95 3.36 -8.92
CA GLN A 76 -14.49 3.96 -10.15
C GLN A 76 -15.14 5.33 -9.89
N LEU A 77 -16.41 5.50 -10.26
CA LEU A 77 -17.17 6.73 -10.06
C LEU A 77 -17.93 6.79 -8.72
N SER A 78 -17.91 5.70 -7.94
CA SER A 78 -18.71 5.59 -6.71
C SER A 78 -18.25 6.56 -5.61
N CYS A 79 -16.98 7.00 -5.65
CA CYS A 79 -16.41 7.95 -4.70
C CYS A 79 -16.72 9.43 -5.02
N PHE A 80 -17.30 9.74 -6.18
CA PHE A 80 -17.66 11.11 -6.55
C PHE A 80 -19.15 11.36 -6.29
N SER A 81 -19.51 12.53 -5.78
CA SER A 81 -20.91 12.92 -5.60
C SER A 81 -21.68 12.93 -6.94
N PRO A 82 -22.99 12.65 -6.97
CA PRO A 82 -23.77 12.57 -8.21
C PRO A 82 -23.69 13.80 -9.12
N GLN A 83 -23.54 15.00 -8.53
CA GLN A 83 -23.47 16.29 -9.25
C GLN A 83 -22.04 16.76 -9.52
N ASN A 84 -21.03 15.92 -9.24
CA ASN A 84 -19.63 16.29 -9.39
C ASN A 84 -19.24 16.33 -10.88
N PRO A 85 -18.51 17.37 -11.36
CA PRO A 85 -18.08 17.45 -12.76
C PRO A 85 -17.20 16.27 -13.20
N TYR A 86 -16.50 15.61 -12.27
CA TYR A 86 -15.71 14.41 -12.55
C TYR A 86 -16.55 13.12 -12.68
N ARG A 87 -17.90 13.18 -12.59
CA ARG A 87 -18.77 12.12 -13.12
C ARG A 87 -19.10 12.29 -14.59
N GLN A 88 -18.87 13.48 -15.16
CA GLN A 88 -19.16 13.73 -16.56
C GLN A 88 -18.08 13.12 -17.44
N PHE A 89 -18.49 12.31 -18.42
CA PHE A 89 -17.57 11.61 -19.32
C PHE A 89 -16.62 12.58 -20.04
N SER A 90 -17.11 13.72 -20.55
CA SER A 90 -16.28 14.70 -21.26
C SER A 90 -15.14 15.25 -20.40
N THR A 91 -15.42 15.55 -19.12
CA THR A 91 -14.42 16.05 -18.17
C THR A 91 -13.37 14.98 -17.89
N LEU A 92 -13.80 13.75 -17.62
CA LEU A 92 -12.88 12.64 -17.40
C LEU A 92 -12.05 12.33 -18.64
N TRP A 93 -12.68 12.36 -19.82
CA TRP A 93 -12.03 12.09 -21.09
C TRP A 93 -10.92 13.11 -21.38
N ALA A 94 -11.15 14.40 -21.12
CA ALA A 94 -10.12 15.42 -21.24
C ALA A 94 -8.91 15.17 -20.31
N LEU A 95 -9.15 14.69 -19.08
CA LEU A 95 -8.08 14.29 -18.17
C LEU A 95 -7.31 13.08 -18.70
N VAL A 96 -8.03 12.06 -19.21
CA VAL A 96 -7.42 10.86 -19.80
C VAL A 96 -6.57 11.24 -21.01
N GLN A 97 -7.08 12.05 -21.94
CA GLN A 97 -6.35 12.47 -23.13
C GLN A 97 -5.05 13.20 -22.77
N SER A 98 -5.14 14.23 -21.92
CA SER A 98 -3.96 15.01 -21.51
C SER A 98 -2.94 14.16 -20.75
N THR A 99 -3.39 13.29 -19.85
CA THR A 99 -2.50 12.43 -19.06
C THR A 99 -1.88 11.33 -19.91
N TYR A 100 -2.66 10.71 -20.79
CA TYR A 100 -2.18 9.66 -21.68
C TYR A 100 -1.17 10.19 -22.68
N HIS A 101 -1.45 11.33 -23.32
CA HIS A 101 -0.49 11.99 -24.20
C HIS A 101 0.83 12.28 -23.47
N ARG A 102 0.77 12.76 -22.22
CA ARG A 102 1.97 13.06 -21.44
C ARG A 102 2.81 11.82 -21.10
N ILE A 103 2.19 10.65 -20.93
CA ILE A 103 2.87 9.40 -20.57
C ILE A 103 3.33 8.62 -21.80
N ALA A 104 2.44 8.45 -22.78
CA ALA A 104 2.64 7.60 -23.95
C ALA A 104 3.14 8.38 -25.19
N LEU A 105 3.13 9.72 -25.16
CA LEU A 105 3.48 10.60 -26.27
C LEU A 105 2.65 10.35 -27.55
N VAL A 106 1.45 9.79 -27.38
CA VAL A 106 0.52 9.42 -28.45
C VAL A 106 -0.91 9.77 -28.03
N GLU A 107 -1.73 10.23 -28.96
CA GLU A 107 -3.15 10.48 -28.72
C GLU A 107 -3.95 9.18 -28.58
N PRO A 108 -4.89 9.09 -27.61
CA PRO A 108 -5.75 7.92 -27.50
C PRO A 108 -6.73 7.88 -28.67
N ASN A 109 -6.88 6.70 -29.28
CA ASN A 109 -7.75 6.50 -30.43
C ASN A 109 -9.22 6.29 -30.01
N ASN A 110 -10.10 6.16 -31.01
CA ASN A 110 -11.53 5.95 -30.76
C ASN A 110 -11.83 4.63 -30.01
N ASN A 111 -11.00 3.59 -30.21
CA ASN A 111 -11.16 2.32 -29.49
C ASN A 111 -10.83 2.48 -28.00
N PHE A 112 -9.83 3.31 -27.68
CA PHE A 112 -9.50 3.66 -26.30
C PHE A 112 -10.68 4.40 -25.68
N CYS A 113 -11.23 5.41 -26.37
CA CYS A 113 -12.38 6.17 -25.89
C CYS A 113 -13.57 5.26 -25.56
N LYS A 114 -13.89 4.33 -26.45
CA LYS A 114 -14.95 3.32 -26.25
C LYS A 114 -14.66 2.39 -25.06
N ALA A 115 -13.42 1.90 -24.93
CA ALA A 115 -13.01 1.07 -23.81
C ALA A 115 -13.15 1.82 -22.49
N PHE A 116 -12.66 3.05 -22.43
CA PHE A 116 -12.76 3.90 -21.23
C PHE A 116 -14.22 4.21 -20.87
N HIS A 117 -15.06 4.52 -21.85
CA HIS A 117 -16.49 4.72 -21.65
C HIS A 117 -17.15 3.47 -21.05
N SER A 118 -16.84 2.30 -21.61
CA SER A 118 -17.39 1.01 -21.14
C SER A 118 -16.95 0.69 -19.71
N TYR A 119 -15.69 1.01 -19.38
CA TYR A 119 -15.13 0.88 -18.03
C TYR A 119 -15.83 1.79 -17.02
N VAL A 120 -15.93 3.09 -17.27
CA VAL A 120 -16.59 4.01 -16.32
C VAL A 120 -18.10 3.78 -16.19
N SER A 121 -18.71 3.14 -17.20
CA SER A 121 -20.12 2.72 -17.18
C SER A 121 -20.32 1.36 -16.49
N ASN A 122 -19.25 0.67 -16.11
CA ASN A 122 -19.25 -0.68 -15.53
C ASN A 122 -19.97 -1.72 -16.41
N THR A 123 -19.66 -1.74 -17.71
CA THR A 123 -20.36 -2.57 -18.72
C THR A 123 -19.43 -3.56 -19.41
N GLY A 124 -19.98 -4.70 -19.85
CA GLY A 124 -19.27 -5.72 -20.62
C GLY A 124 -18.13 -6.36 -19.84
N GLU A 125 -16.97 -6.47 -20.49
CA GLU A 125 -15.73 -7.03 -19.91
C GLU A 125 -15.19 -6.23 -18.71
N TRP A 126 -15.64 -4.98 -18.57
CA TRP A 126 -15.24 -4.07 -17.49
C TRP A 126 -16.18 -4.08 -16.28
N SER A 127 -17.23 -4.89 -16.33
CA SER A 127 -18.13 -5.09 -15.18
C SER A 127 -17.42 -5.76 -14.00
N ASP A 128 -18.01 -5.68 -12.82
CA ASP A 128 -17.53 -6.38 -11.62
C ASP A 128 -17.33 -7.88 -11.87
N GLU A 129 -18.24 -8.50 -12.62
CA GLU A 129 -18.16 -9.89 -13.07
C GLU A 129 -17.07 -10.09 -14.12
N GLY A 130 -17.00 -9.21 -15.14
CA GLY A 130 -16.01 -9.27 -16.21
C GLY A 130 -14.57 -9.17 -15.69
N MET A 131 -14.32 -8.28 -14.73
CA MET A 131 -13.03 -8.14 -14.07
C MET A 131 -12.83 -9.14 -12.90
N SER A 132 -13.78 -10.03 -12.66
CA SER A 132 -13.72 -11.05 -11.60
C SER A 132 -13.42 -10.48 -10.19
N LEU A 133 -13.94 -9.29 -9.87
CA LEU A 133 -13.57 -8.54 -8.66
C LEU A 133 -13.89 -9.30 -7.37
N ARG A 134 -14.99 -10.05 -7.37
CA ARG A 134 -15.39 -10.90 -6.24
C ARG A 134 -14.35 -11.99 -5.97
N GLY A 135 -13.90 -12.69 -7.00
CA GLY A 135 -12.90 -13.75 -6.89
C GLY A 135 -11.57 -13.22 -6.38
N HIS A 136 -11.11 -12.08 -6.90
CA HIS A 136 -9.90 -11.39 -6.42
C HIS A 136 -9.99 -11.01 -4.94
N LYS A 137 -11.16 -10.53 -4.48
CA LYS A 137 -11.40 -10.18 -3.07
C LYS A 137 -11.40 -11.39 -2.15
N GLU A 138 -11.99 -12.50 -2.58
CA GLU A 138 -12.03 -13.76 -1.85
C GLU A 138 -10.63 -14.39 -1.74
N GLN A 139 -9.87 -14.39 -2.84
CA GLN A 139 -8.49 -14.89 -2.87
C GLN A 139 -7.59 -14.07 -1.94
N ALA A 140 -7.67 -12.75 -1.99
CA ALA A 140 -6.93 -11.86 -1.11
C ALA A 140 -7.23 -12.13 0.37
N LYS A 141 -8.51 -12.39 0.70
CA LYS A 141 -8.94 -12.76 2.06
C LYS A 141 -8.36 -14.11 2.50
N LYS A 142 -8.33 -15.10 1.61
CA LYS A 142 -7.75 -16.43 1.86
C LYS A 142 -6.24 -16.35 2.12
N GLU A 143 -5.54 -15.54 1.35
CA GLU A 143 -4.08 -15.34 1.47
C GLU A 143 -3.67 -14.34 2.57
N LYS A 144 -4.63 -13.65 3.18
CA LYS A 144 -4.39 -12.53 4.12
C LYS A 144 -3.50 -11.43 3.53
N LYS A 145 -3.63 -11.18 2.23
CA LYS A 145 -2.90 -10.13 1.49
C LYS A 145 -3.87 -9.06 0.98
N PRO A 146 -3.41 -7.84 0.73
CA PRO A 146 -4.22 -6.85 0.02
C PRO A 146 -4.48 -7.30 -1.43
N VAL A 147 -5.59 -6.84 -2.01
CA VAL A 147 -5.93 -7.13 -3.41
C VAL A 147 -4.89 -6.50 -4.33
N ASN A 148 -4.32 -7.31 -5.22
CA ASN A 148 -3.35 -6.83 -6.21
C ASN A 148 -4.06 -6.26 -7.44
N LEU A 149 -4.28 -4.94 -7.45
CA LEU A 149 -4.96 -4.30 -8.59
C LEU A 149 -4.21 -4.43 -9.91
N LEU A 150 -2.88 -4.45 -9.87
CA LEU A 150 -2.08 -4.59 -11.10
C LEU A 150 -2.32 -5.96 -11.75
N GLN A 151 -2.57 -6.99 -10.94
CA GLN A 151 -2.91 -8.31 -11.45
C GLN A 151 -4.27 -8.30 -12.17
N ILE A 152 -5.29 -7.64 -11.59
CA ILE A 152 -6.62 -7.49 -12.21
C ILE A 152 -6.48 -6.87 -13.60
N TRP A 153 -5.74 -5.76 -13.72
CA TRP A 153 -5.52 -5.09 -14.99
C TRP A 153 -4.70 -5.92 -15.99
N ARG A 154 -3.71 -6.70 -15.52
CA ARG A 154 -2.90 -7.59 -16.37
C ARG A 154 -3.69 -8.75 -16.95
N GLU A 155 -4.64 -9.30 -16.18
CA GLU A 155 -5.48 -10.42 -16.63
C GLU A 155 -6.44 -10.03 -17.77
N LEU A 156 -6.72 -8.73 -17.92
CA LEU A 156 -7.54 -8.18 -19.01
C LEU A 156 -6.73 -7.87 -20.27
N ASP A 157 -5.40 -7.88 -20.20
CA ASP A 157 -4.59 -7.60 -21.38
C ASP A 157 -4.50 -8.82 -22.28
N PHE A 158 -4.43 -8.59 -23.59
CA PHE A 158 -4.28 -9.68 -24.54
C PHE A 158 -2.90 -10.32 -24.38
N ILE A 159 -2.85 -11.65 -24.43
CA ILE A 159 -1.59 -12.39 -24.49
C ILE A 159 -0.93 -12.09 -25.84
N THR A 160 0.03 -11.17 -25.84
CA THR A 160 0.73 -10.66 -27.04
C THR A 160 2.13 -11.28 -27.21
N VAL A 161 2.32 -12.52 -26.76
CA VAL A 161 3.62 -13.20 -26.86
C VAL A 161 4.07 -13.28 -28.33
N GLY A 162 5.14 -12.55 -28.67
CA GLY A 162 5.69 -12.49 -30.03
C GLY A 162 5.11 -11.39 -30.94
N LEU A 163 4.21 -10.55 -30.44
CA LEU A 163 3.64 -9.40 -31.16
C LEU A 163 4.19 -8.08 -30.62
N ILE A 164 4.18 -7.04 -31.46
CA ILE A 164 4.47 -5.67 -31.02
C ILE A 164 3.27 -5.21 -30.19
N PRO A 165 3.45 -4.84 -28.90
CA PRO A 165 2.35 -4.41 -28.06
C PRO A 165 1.70 -3.15 -28.64
N THR A 166 0.38 -3.16 -28.79
CA THR A 166 -0.36 -1.97 -29.22
C THR A 166 -0.52 -1.02 -28.03
N LEU A 167 0.20 0.10 -28.03
CA LEU A 167 0.04 1.18 -27.02
C LEU A 167 -1.21 2.04 -27.29
N ASN A 168 -2.33 1.46 -27.68
CA ASN A 168 -3.58 2.20 -27.87
C ASN A 168 -4.80 1.26 -27.77
N GLY A 169 -6.00 1.79 -27.93
CA GLY A 169 -7.22 1.00 -27.75
C GLY A 169 -7.37 0.50 -26.32
N THR A 170 -7.85 -0.74 -26.19
CA THR A 170 -8.02 -1.43 -24.89
C THR A 170 -6.68 -1.62 -24.16
N SER A 171 -5.64 -2.10 -24.83
CA SER A 171 -4.32 -2.27 -24.21
C SER A 171 -3.70 -0.93 -23.81
N GLY A 172 -4.01 0.16 -24.53
CA GLY A 172 -3.63 1.52 -24.11
C GLY A 172 -4.27 1.93 -22.78
N LEU A 173 -5.56 1.64 -22.59
CA LEU A 173 -6.26 1.91 -21.33
C LEU A 173 -5.66 1.09 -20.18
N ILE A 174 -5.40 -0.19 -20.41
CA ILE A 174 -4.77 -1.08 -19.44
C ILE A 174 -3.37 -0.57 -19.09
N HIS A 175 -2.59 -0.15 -20.08
CA HIS A 175 -1.27 0.43 -19.87
C HIS A 175 -1.33 1.71 -19.04
N LEU A 176 -2.30 2.60 -19.29
CA LEU A 176 -2.52 3.80 -18.48
C LEU A 176 -2.83 3.44 -17.03
N ALA A 177 -3.75 2.48 -16.80
CA ALA A 177 -4.11 2.03 -15.47
C ALA A 177 -2.92 1.40 -14.72
N LEU A 178 -2.19 0.49 -15.38
CA LEU A 178 -0.98 -0.12 -14.81
C LEU A 178 0.08 0.93 -14.47
N THR A 179 0.28 1.90 -15.34
CA THR A 179 1.25 2.98 -15.11
C THR A 179 0.86 3.78 -13.88
N LEU A 180 -0.35 4.34 -13.84
CA LEU A 180 -0.80 5.18 -12.73
C LEU A 180 -0.89 4.42 -11.39
N LEU A 181 -1.36 3.17 -11.40
CA LEU A 181 -1.48 2.35 -10.19
C LEU A 181 -0.15 1.76 -9.70
N SER A 182 0.91 1.81 -10.51
CA SER A 182 2.25 1.36 -10.11
C SER A 182 3.12 2.49 -9.56
N VAL A 183 2.74 3.76 -9.75
CA VAL A 183 3.48 4.91 -9.21
C VAL A 183 3.46 4.88 -7.68
N VAL A 184 4.65 4.96 -7.08
CA VAL A 184 4.84 5.13 -5.64
C VAL A 184 5.20 6.59 -5.35
N PRO A 185 4.26 7.43 -4.89
CA PRO A 185 4.47 8.88 -4.73
C PRO A 185 5.14 9.24 -3.39
N ASN A 186 6.17 8.48 -2.96
CA ASN A 186 6.96 8.81 -1.78
C ASN A 186 8.44 8.47 -1.97
N SER A 187 9.29 9.17 -1.21
CA SER A 187 10.72 8.88 -1.09
C SER A 187 11.04 7.99 0.11
N ALA A 188 10.04 7.60 0.92
CA ALA A 188 10.24 6.97 2.22
C ALA A 188 10.94 5.61 2.12
N ALA A 189 10.65 4.83 1.07
CA ALA A 189 11.37 3.59 0.78
C ALA A 189 12.88 3.86 0.57
N THR A 190 13.17 4.86 -0.27
CA THR A 190 14.54 5.30 -0.57
C THR A 190 15.24 5.87 0.67
N GLU A 191 14.54 6.66 1.50
CA GLU A 191 15.04 7.21 2.76
C GLU A 191 15.41 6.11 3.76
N ARG A 192 14.62 5.04 3.85
CA ARG A 192 14.96 3.87 4.68
C ARG A 192 16.25 3.19 4.20
N VAL A 193 16.43 3.04 2.89
CA VAL A 193 17.67 2.50 2.31
C VAL A 193 18.85 3.43 2.60
N PHE A 194 18.68 4.75 2.46
CA PHE A 194 19.72 5.73 2.81
C PHE A 194 20.05 5.75 4.30
N SER A 195 19.07 5.54 5.18
CA SER A 195 19.30 5.38 6.61
C SER A 195 20.15 4.14 6.90
N GLN A 196 19.87 3.02 6.21
CA GLN A 196 20.71 1.82 6.30
C GLN A 196 22.14 2.08 5.80
N PHE A 197 22.30 2.83 4.71
CA PHE A 197 23.61 3.28 4.26
C PHE A 197 24.30 4.13 5.32
N GLY A 198 23.58 5.07 5.93
CA GLY A 198 24.04 5.85 7.06
C GLY A 198 24.59 4.95 8.17
N ILE A 199 23.85 3.93 8.60
CA ILE A 199 24.29 2.98 9.64
C ILE A 199 25.53 2.19 9.19
N ILE A 200 25.58 1.72 7.94
CA ILE A 200 26.71 0.97 7.39
C ILE A 200 27.97 1.85 7.32
N HIS A 201 27.81 3.13 6.98
CA HIS A 201 28.90 4.09 6.82
C HIS A 201 29.36 4.72 8.15
N SER A 202 28.44 5.14 9.02
CA SER A 202 28.73 6.08 10.12
C SER A 202 29.11 5.41 11.43
N CYS A 203 28.60 4.22 11.73
CA CYS A 203 28.73 3.69 13.10
C CYS A 203 29.93 2.78 13.38
N LEU A 204 30.81 2.45 12.41
CA LEU A 204 31.89 1.49 12.69
C LEU A 204 33.18 1.58 11.83
N ARG A 205 33.49 2.72 11.19
CA ARG A 205 34.71 2.87 10.34
C ARG A 205 34.88 1.74 9.31
N ASN A 206 33.80 1.31 8.66
CA ASN A 206 33.89 0.23 7.70
C ASN A 206 34.41 0.78 6.36
N ARG A 207 35.65 0.45 5.98
CA ARG A 207 36.23 0.76 4.65
C ARG A 207 35.63 -0.12 3.56
N LEU A 208 34.32 -0.30 3.56
CA LEU A 208 33.63 -1.03 2.50
C LEU A 208 33.55 -0.13 1.27
N SER A 209 33.88 -0.70 0.12
CA SER A 209 33.63 -0.04 -1.16
C SER A 209 32.13 0.18 -1.33
N LEU A 210 31.78 1.22 -2.09
CA LEU A 210 30.38 1.57 -2.41
C LEU A 210 29.58 0.35 -2.89
N GLU A 211 30.18 -0.46 -3.75
CA GLU A 211 29.57 -1.67 -4.28
C GLU A 211 29.18 -2.68 -3.18
N LYS A 212 30.05 -2.90 -2.19
CA LYS A 212 29.76 -3.82 -1.07
C LYS A 212 28.67 -3.26 -0.17
N VAL A 213 28.68 -1.95 0.06
CA VAL A 213 27.65 -1.27 0.84
C VAL A 213 26.28 -1.40 0.16
N CYS A 214 26.21 -1.16 -1.15
CA CYS A 214 25.00 -1.35 -1.96
C CYS A 214 24.48 -2.79 -1.87
N LYS A 215 25.33 -3.79 -2.11
CA LYS A 215 24.94 -5.21 -2.01
C LYS A 215 24.43 -5.55 -0.60
N GLN A 216 25.08 -5.05 0.44
CA GLN A 216 24.67 -5.32 1.82
C GLN A 216 23.31 -4.67 2.16
N ALA A 217 23.04 -3.45 1.70
CA ALA A 217 21.73 -2.82 1.88
C ALA A 217 20.62 -3.56 1.13
N LEU A 218 20.89 -4.01 -0.11
CA LEU A 218 19.94 -4.81 -0.89
C LEU A 218 19.62 -6.14 -0.20
N ILE A 219 20.64 -6.87 0.26
CA ILE A 219 20.46 -8.13 0.99
C ILE A 219 19.66 -7.89 2.28
N ARG A 220 19.98 -6.83 3.05
CA ARG A 220 19.21 -6.50 4.25
C ARG A 220 17.76 -6.16 3.96
N SER A 221 17.51 -5.33 2.94
CA SER A 221 16.15 -4.98 2.53
C SER A 221 15.35 -6.21 2.13
N ASN A 222 15.95 -7.11 1.35
CA ASN A 222 15.34 -8.37 0.94
C ASN A 222 15.07 -9.30 2.14
N MET A 223 16.04 -9.46 3.05
CA MET A 223 15.86 -10.24 4.28
C MET A 223 14.72 -9.70 5.15
N ILE A 224 14.61 -8.38 5.30
CA ILE A 224 13.51 -7.75 6.06
C ILE A 224 12.17 -8.04 5.38
N ALA A 225 12.10 -7.88 4.05
CA ALA A 225 10.88 -8.14 3.28
C ALA A 225 10.44 -9.61 3.33
N GLN A 226 11.38 -10.57 3.29
CA GLN A 226 11.07 -12.00 3.29
C GLN A 226 10.80 -12.57 4.68
N TYR A 227 11.49 -12.10 5.72
CA TYR A 227 11.51 -12.78 7.02
C TYR A 227 10.98 -11.94 8.19
N SER A 228 10.75 -10.63 8.02
CA SER A 228 10.06 -9.71 8.94
C SER A 228 10.11 -10.07 10.44
N SER A 229 11.30 -10.37 10.96
CA SER A 229 11.62 -10.44 12.39
C SER A 229 13.12 -10.64 12.56
N ILE A 230 13.87 -9.54 12.48
CA ILE A 230 15.05 -9.43 13.33
C ILE A 230 14.66 -8.39 14.37
N HIS A 231 13.97 -8.84 15.42
CA HIS A 231 13.98 -8.10 16.67
C HIS A 231 15.45 -7.75 16.95
N HIS A 232 15.74 -6.46 17.07
CA HIS A 232 16.96 -6.01 17.69
C HIS A 232 16.95 -6.50 19.14
N VAL A 233 17.37 -7.74 19.37
CA VAL A 233 17.91 -8.13 20.66
C VAL A 233 19.14 -7.26 20.80
N LYS A 234 19.00 -6.13 21.50
CA LYS A 234 20.13 -5.44 22.11
C LYS A 234 20.87 -6.54 22.85
N ARG A 235 21.98 -7.01 22.30
CA ARG A 235 22.95 -7.77 23.09
C ARG A 235 23.36 -6.80 24.18
N LYS A 236 22.86 -7.01 25.40
CA LYS A 236 23.51 -6.45 26.58
C LYS A 236 24.94 -6.96 26.49
N PHE A 237 25.86 -6.05 26.23
CA PHE A 237 27.27 -6.30 26.41
C PHE A 237 27.42 -6.68 27.88
N MET A 238 27.83 -7.91 28.18
CA MET A 238 28.30 -8.26 29.51
C MET A 238 29.54 -7.42 29.76
N GLU A 239 29.49 -6.54 30.75
CA GLU A 239 30.71 -6.10 31.44
C GLU A 239 31.31 -7.32 32.15
N PRO A 240 32.64 -7.44 32.18
CA PRO A 240 33.30 -8.52 32.89
C PRO A 240 33.28 -8.17 34.37
N ASP A 241 32.60 -8.97 35.18
CA ASP A 241 32.87 -8.98 36.61
C ASP A 241 33.49 -10.32 36.98
N SER A 242 34.69 -10.18 37.52
CA SER A 242 35.60 -11.19 38.03
C SER A 242 34.94 -12.18 38.98
N ASP A 243 35.31 -13.44 38.79
CA ASP A 243 35.57 -14.46 39.81
C ASP A 243 34.68 -14.45 41.06
N LYS A 244 33.80 -15.46 41.13
CA LYS A 244 33.72 -16.32 42.31
C LYS A 244 33.12 -17.67 41.95
N GLU A 245 33.99 -18.67 41.93
CA GLU A 245 33.64 -20.08 42.03
C GLU A 245 32.80 -20.34 43.29
N SER A 246 31.73 -21.12 43.16
CA SER A 246 31.55 -22.32 43.98
C SER A 246 30.35 -23.15 43.49
N ALA A 247 30.72 -24.27 42.86
CA ALA A 247 30.20 -25.61 43.07
C ALA A 247 28.68 -25.89 43.06
N THR A 248 28.27 -26.55 41.95
CA THR A 248 27.75 -27.94 41.92
C THR A 248 26.48 -28.28 42.70
N GLN A 249 25.42 -28.67 41.98
CA GLN A 249 24.76 -30.01 41.94
C GLN A 249 23.42 -29.85 41.19
N SER A 250 23.25 -30.31 39.94
CA SER A 250 23.00 -31.69 39.48
C SER A 250 21.69 -32.32 40.00
N SER A 251 20.76 -32.59 39.07
CA SER A 251 19.82 -33.74 38.97
C SER A 251 18.44 -33.28 38.43
N SER A 252 18.15 -33.50 37.14
CA SER A 252 17.47 -34.66 36.51
C SER A 252 15.93 -34.57 36.61
N LEU A 253 15.24 -34.29 35.49
CA LEU A 253 14.54 -35.27 34.62
C LEU A 253 13.27 -35.90 35.25
N SER A 254 12.13 -35.51 34.67
CA SER A 254 10.96 -36.33 34.27
C SER A 254 10.25 -37.21 35.31
N LEU A 255 8.91 -37.10 35.42
CA LEU A 255 7.99 -38.08 34.82
C LEU A 255 6.50 -37.76 35.03
N THR A 256 5.77 -38.10 33.97
CA THR A 256 4.34 -38.27 33.74
C THR A 256 3.60 -39.16 34.75
N THR A 257 2.28 -38.96 34.87
CA THR A 257 1.13 -39.92 35.04
C THR A 257 0.19 -39.46 36.15
N ALA A 258 -1.09 -39.83 36.23
CA ALA A 258 -2.20 -40.10 35.30
C ALA A 258 -3.45 -40.27 36.20
N SER A 259 -4.61 -39.89 35.67
CA SER A 259 -5.97 -40.39 35.93
C SER A 259 -6.53 -40.67 37.35
N GLN A 260 -7.64 -39.97 37.61
CA GLN A 260 -8.96 -40.43 38.08
C GLN A 260 -9.06 -41.49 39.19
N VAL A 261 -9.77 -41.11 40.26
CA VAL A 261 -10.56 -42.01 41.09
C VAL A 261 -12.03 -41.57 41.08
N THR A 262 -12.86 -42.59 40.98
CA THR A 262 -14.31 -42.69 40.78
C THR A 262 -15.12 -42.62 42.07
N SER A 263 -16.45 -42.59 41.87
CA SER A 263 -17.55 -43.15 42.68
C SER A 263 -18.39 -42.15 43.48
N ALA A 264 -19.70 -42.32 43.66
CA ALA A 264 -20.78 -43.02 42.96
C ALA A 264 -22.07 -42.77 43.79
N SER A 265 -23.22 -43.07 43.18
CA SER A 265 -24.52 -43.46 43.79
C SER A 265 -25.41 -42.30 44.27
N SER A 266 -26.53 -42.01 43.58
CA SER A 266 -27.87 -42.68 43.56
C SER A 266 -28.84 -41.88 44.46
N SER A 267 -30.13 -41.64 44.21
CA SER A 267 -31.17 -42.24 43.37
C SER A 267 -32.47 -41.42 43.51
N SER A 268 -33.55 -41.86 42.83
CA SER A 268 -35.00 -41.54 42.98
C SER A 268 -35.49 -40.39 42.09
N SER A 269 -36.52 -40.52 41.25
CA SER A 269 -37.43 -41.61 40.87
C SER A 269 -38.06 -41.25 39.53
#